data_AF-A0A7S3DS95-F1
#
_entry.id   AF-A0A7S3DS95-F1
#
_cell.length_a   1.000
_cell.length_b   1.000
_cell.length_c   1.000
_cell.angle_alpha   90.00
_cell.angle_beta   90.00
_cell.angle_gamma   90.00
#
_symmetry.space_group_name_H-M   'P 1'
#
loop_
_entity.id
_entity.type
_entity.pdbx_description
1 polymer ?
#
loop_
_entity_poly.entity_id
_entity_poly.type
_entity_poly.pdbx_seq_one_letter_code
_entity_poly.pdbx_strand_id
1 'polypeptide(L)'
;IFYGGNTLQESNRLLEAWIRDYLANQTEAEDDSSSSTVGAITWIDVHTGLGTMGEDTMMVDTSSMETSGKRAMEAQVAQFFPDALFTPSSPASKKETNAVSQGYEQSKGFVINYFDQHVLPRQNSPLLMVQEFGTVPGTLVGHALMMENAAYWSSSWNDFQKLEWAKQTTGRAFYPQSPEWRRAILTRGLTLLFQALSRSSQTAIPTSTSTTASA
;
A
#
# COMPACT_ATOMS: atom_id res chain seq x y z
N ILE A 1 3.79 1.72 11.81
CA ILE A 1 3.08 2.07 13.07
C ILE A 1 2.08 0.96 13.32
N PHE A 2 1.98 0.40 14.54
CA PHE A 2 0.88 -0.51 14.89
C PHE A 2 -0.35 0.30 15.33
N TYR A 3 -1.54 -0.26 15.19
CA TYR A 3 -2.78 0.32 15.72
C TYR A 3 -2.64 0.62 17.23
N GLY A 4 -2.48 1.89 17.58
CA GLY A 4 -2.30 2.35 18.98
C GLY A 4 -0.88 2.34 19.53
N GLY A 5 0.15 2.03 18.71
CA GLY A 5 1.55 2.09 19.13
C GLY A 5 2.16 3.49 18.96
N ASN A 6 2.96 3.94 19.93
CA ASN A 6 3.72 5.21 19.86
C ASN A 6 5.10 5.07 19.20
N THR A 7 5.47 3.86 18.78
CA THR A 7 6.78 3.55 18.20
C THR A 7 6.64 2.85 16.86
N LEU A 8 7.61 3.09 15.98
CA LEU A 8 7.75 2.35 14.74
C LEU A 8 8.15 0.89 15.08
N GLN A 9 7.57 -0.09 14.40
CA GLN A 9 8.04 -1.47 14.54
C GLN A 9 9.44 -1.62 13.95
N GLU A 10 10.20 -2.55 14.50
CA GLU A 10 11.59 -2.80 14.09
C GLU A 10 11.72 -3.09 12.59
N SER A 11 10.79 -3.86 12.01
CA SER A 11 10.75 -4.13 10.57
C SER A 11 10.66 -2.86 9.72
N ASN A 12 9.81 -1.91 10.11
CA ASN A 12 9.66 -0.63 9.44
C ASN A 12 10.91 0.24 9.61
N ARG A 13 11.58 0.16 10.77
CA ARG A 13 12.83 0.90 11.04
C ARG A 13 13.97 0.39 10.15
N LEU A 14 14.07 -0.93 10.01
CA LEU A 14 15.04 -1.57 9.12
C LEU A 14 14.76 -1.24 7.65
N LEU A 15 13.48 -1.25 7.24
CA LEU A 15 13.07 -0.87 5.89
C LEU A 15 13.40 0.60 5.60
N GLU A 16 13.10 1.52 6.51
CA GLU A 16 13.48 2.92 6.38
C GLU A 16 14.99 3.09 6.23
N ALA A 17 15.78 2.46 7.12
CA ALA A 17 17.23 2.55 7.06
C ALA A 17 17.77 2.04 5.71
N TRP A 18 17.24 0.92 5.22
CA TRP A 18 17.62 0.37 3.93
C TRP A 18 17.24 1.29 2.75
N ILE A 19 16.03 1.87 2.75
CA ILE A 19 15.61 2.81 1.69
C ILE A 19 16.52 4.05 1.67
N ARG A 20 16.83 4.61 2.85
CA ARG A 20 17.69 5.80 2.94
C ARG A 20 19.09 5.51 2.44
N ASP A 21 19.68 4.39 2.85
CA ASP A 21 20.99 3.94 2.39
C ASP A 21 20.99 3.70 0.87
N TYR A 22 19.98 3.01 0.35
CA TYR A 22 19.82 2.79 -1.09
C TYR A 22 19.77 4.11 -1.87
N LEU A 23 18.94 5.06 -1.46
CA LEU A 23 18.81 6.35 -2.14
C LEU A 23 20.07 7.21 -2.04
N ALA A 24 20.78 7.18 -0.91
CA ALA A 24 22.05 7.88 -0.74
C ALA A 24 23.13 7.32 -1.67
N ASN A 25 23.28 5.99 -1.72
CA ASN A 25 24.28 5.32 -2.54
C ASN A 25 24.03 5.48 -4.05
N GLN A 26 22.78 5.68 -4.47
CA GLN A 26 22.46 6.02 -5.86
C GLN A 26 22.82 7.48 -6.22
N THR A 27 22.97 8.37 -5.22
CA THR A 27 23.32 9.78 -5.47
C THR A 27 24.84 9.98 -5.56
N GLU A 28 25.63 9.17 -4.86
CA GLU A 28 27.10 9.31 -4.80
C GLU A 28 27.84 8.66 -5.99
N ALA A 29 27.23 7.70 -6.68
CA ALA A 29 27.89 6.94 -7.75
C ALA A 29 28.02 7.70 -9.10
N GLU A 30 27.43 8.88 -9.23
CA GLU A 30 27.18 9.53 -10.54
C GLU A 30 27.63 11.00 -10.61
N ASP A 31 28.75 11.33 -9.95
CA ASP A 31 29.44 12.63 -10.03
C ASP A 31 30.17 12.87 -11.39
N ASP A 32 29.72 12.22 -12.47
CA ASP A 32 30.23 12.37 -13.84
C ASP A 32 29.11 12.84 -14.79
N SER A 33 28.72 14.12 -14.63
CA SER A 33 28.03 14.99 -15.60
C SER A 33 26.70 14.56 -16.26
N SER A 34 26.16 13.36 -16.04
CA SER A 34 24.81 12.98 -16.47
C SER A 34 23.87 12.94 -15.27
N SER A 35 22.92 13.88 -15.22
CA SER A 35 21.80 13.94 -14.27
C SER A 35 21.03 12.60 -14.23
N SER A 36 21.48 11.67 -13.42
CA SER A 36 20.83 10.41 -13.15
C SER A 36 19.77 10.63 -12.07
N THR A 37 18.59 11.02 -12.52
CA THR A 37 17.43 11.01 -11.63
C THR A 37 17.17 9.55 -11.25
N VAL A 38 17.38 9.21 -9.97
CA VAL A 38 16.85 7.96 -9.41
C VAL A 38 15.40 7.82 -9.88
N GLY A 39 15.07 6.67 -10.46
CA GLY A 39 13.81 6.44 -11.17
C GLY A 39 12.57 6.65 -10.30
N ALA A 40 11.40 6.58 -10.93
CA ALA A 40 10.14 6.74 -10.21
C ALA A 40 9.96 5.65 -9.13
N ILE A 41 9.55 6.02 -7.91
CA ILE A 41 9.31 5.03 -6.83
C ILE A 41 7.86 4.56 -6.89
N THR A 42 7.64 3.25 -6.91
CA THR A 42 6.31 2.64 -6.82
C THR A 42 6.22 1.82 -5.54
N TRP A 43 5.21 2.08 -4.71
CA TRP A 43 4.92 1.33 -3.49
C TRP A 43 3.52 0.74 -3.57
N ILE A 44 3.41 -0.55 -3.29
CA ILE A 44 2.13 -1.26 -3.23
C ILE A 44 2.05 -1.93 -1.86
N ASP A 45 1.14 -1.45 -1.02
CA ASP A 45 0.83 -2.04 0.28
C ASP A 45 -0.22 -3.13 0.10
N VAL A 46 0.16 -4.40 0.24
CA VAL A 46 -0.69 -5.55 -0.09
C VAL A 46 -1.41 -6.06 1.15
N HIS A 47 -2.73 -6.02 1.09
CA HIS A 47 -3.66 -6.40 2.12
C HIS A 47 -4.53 -7.58 1.65
N THR A 48 -5.08 -8.30 2.63
CA THR A 48 -6.05 -9.37 2.40
C THR A 48 -7.16 -9.22 3.43
N GLY A 49 -8.40 -9.55 3.06
CA GLY A 49 -9.52 -9.49 3.98
C GLY A 49 -10.82 -9.12 3.31
N LEU A 50 -11.02 -7.82 3.08
CA LEU A 50 -12.29 -7.26 2.62
C LEU A 50 -12.51 -7.51 1.13
N GLY A 51 -13.76 -7.81 0.75
CA GLY A 51 -14.18 -8.01 -0.63
C GLY A 51 -14.55 -9.45 -0.98
N THR A 52 -14.91 -9.67 -2.24
CA THR A 52 -15.24 -10.99 -2.76
C THR A 52 -13.97 -11.84 -2.87
N MET A 53 -14.08 -13.13 -2.57
CA MET A 53 -12.94 -14.05 -2.63
C MET A 53 -12.22 -13.99 -3.98
N GLY A 54 -10.95 -13.57 -3.95
CA GLY A 54 -10.06 -13.57 -5.12
C GLY A 54 -10.21 -12.35 -6.03
N GLU A 55 -11.14 -11.44 -5.73
CA GLU A 55 -11.17 -10.13 -6.37
C GLU A 55 -10.09 -9.23 -5.77
N ASP A 56 -9.34 -8.55 -6.64
CA ASP A 56 -8.38 -7.52 -6.24
C ASP A 56 -8.99 -6.13 -6.37
N THR A 57 -8.63 -5.26 -5.43
CA THR A 57 -9.02 -3.86 -5.44
C THR A 57 -7.79 -3.01 -5.17
N MET A 58 -7.32 -2.32 -6.19
CA MET A 58 -6.25 -1.34 -6.09
C MET A 58 -6.83 0.02 -5.75
N MET A 59 -6.24 0.70 -4.78
CA MET A 59 -6.71 1.98 -4.23
C MET A 59 -5.54 2.96 -4.18
N VAL A 60 -5.79 4.20 -4.63
CA VAL A 60 -4.83 5.30 -4.57
C VAL A 60 -5.43 6.41 -3.72
N ASP A 61 -4.76 6.78 -2.62
CA ASP A 61 -5.19 7.91 -1.81
C ASP A 61 -4.76 9.23 -2.47
N THR A 62 -5.74 10.01 -2.90
CA THR A 62 -5.54 11.35 -3.48
C THR A 62 -6.10 12.46 -2.60
N SER A 63 -6.51 12.14 -1.36
CA SER A 63 -7.29 13.03 -0.51
C SER A 63 -6.56 14.28 -0.03
N SER A 64 -5.24 14.21 0.08
CA SER A 64 -4.37 15.31 0.47
C SER A 64 -3.79 16.09 -0.72
N MET A 65 -4.09 15.69 -1.96
CA MET A 65 -3.49 16.28 -3.16
C MET A 65 -4.28 17.48 -3.68
N GLU A 66 -3.57 18.52 -4.11
CA GLU A 66 -4.18 19.60 -4.90
C GLU A 66 -4.72 19.08 -6.24
N THR A 67 -5.70 19.79 -6.81
CA THR A 67 -6.41 19.38 -8.04
C THR A 67 -5.47 19.08 -9.22
N SER A 68 -4.40 19.85 -9.40
CA SER A 68 -3.39 19.64 -10.45
C SER A 68 -2.58 18.36 -10.21
N GLY A 69 -2.12 18.15 -8.98
CA GLY A 69 -1.41 16.94 -8.56
C GLY A 69 -2.27 15.69 -8.68
N LYS A 70 -3.56 15.79 -8.32
CA LYS A 70 -4.53 14.71 -8.47
C LYS A 70 -4.67 14.27 -9.92
N ARG A 71 -4.87 15.20 -10.88
CA ARG A 71 -4.98 14.84 -12.31
C ARG A 71 -3.71 14.20 -12.86
N ALA A 72 -2.53 14.68 -12.44
CA ALA A 72 -1.27 14.10 -12.85
C ALA A 72 -1.11 12.66 -12.31
N MET A 73 -1.50 12.44 -11.05
CA MET A 73 -1.53 11.12 -10.44
C MET A 73 -2.52 10.18 -11.15
N GLU A 74 -3.72 10.67 -11.43
CA GLU A 74 -4.75 9.92 -12.16
C GLU A 74 -4.26 9.48 -13.55
N ALA A 75 -3.56 10.37 -14.27
CA ALA A 75 -2.96 10.03 -15.56
C ALA A 75 -1.87 8.97 -15.44
N GLN A 76 -1.00 9.04 -14.43
CA GLN A 76 0.03 8.01 -14.21
C GLN A 76 -0.60 6.66 -13.88
N VAL A 77 -1.58 6.65 -12.97
CA VAL A 77 -2.27 5.41 -12.59
C VAL A 77 -3.00 4.83 -13.80
N ALA A 78 -3.74 5.62 -14.59
CA ALA A 78 -4.39 5.12 -15.81
C ALA A 78 -3.39 4.57 -16.83
N GLN A 79 -2.17 5.12 -16.89
CA GLN A 79 -1.12 4.67 -17.79
C GLN A 79 -0.50 3.33 -17.36
N PHE A 80 -0.14 3.19 -16.08
CA PHE A 80 0.63 2.02 -15.60
C PHE A 80 -0.21 0.96 -14.91
N PHE A 81 -1.35 1.36 -14.33
CA PHE A 81 -2.25 0.55 -13.51
C PHE A 81 -3.70 0.78 -13.97
N PRO A 82 -4.05 0.45 -15.22
CA PRO A 82 -5.36 0.79 -15.80
C PRO A 82 -6.56 0.19 -15.05
N ASP A 83 -6.35 -0.89 -14.29
CA ASP A 83 -7.40 -1.53 -13.49
C ASP A 83 -7.51 -0.97 -12.06
N ALA A 84 -6.73 0.05 -11.71
CA ALA A 84 -6.75 0.62 -10.37
C ALA A 84 -7.94 1.54 -10.15
N LEU A 85 -8.55 1.45 -8.96
CA LEU A 85 -9.63 2.32 -8.54
C LEU A 85 -9.06 3.51 -7.77
N PHE A 86 -9.61 4.70 -8.02
CA PHE A 86 -9.37 5.85 -7.17
C PHE A 86 -10.35 5.81 -6.02
N THR A 87 -9.86 5.87 -4.78
CA THR A 87 -10.74 6.11 -3.64
C THR A 87 -11.11 7.60 -3.65
N PRO A 88 -12.40 7.95 -3.75
CA PRO A 88 -12.78 9.34 -3.70
C PRO A 88 -12.50 9.88 -2.30
N SER A 89 -11.83 11.02 -2.26
CA SER A 89 -11.48 11.82 -1.09
C SER A 89 -12.70 12.38 -0.32
N SER A 90 -13.94 12.02 -0.71
CA SER A 90 -15.14 12.66 -0.20
C SER A 90 -16.33 11.70 -0.11
N PRO A 91 -17.05 11.66 1.02
CA PRO A 91 -18.28 10.86 1.20
C PRO A 91 -19.46 11.30 0.31
N ALA A 92 -19.27 12.26 -0.59
CA ALA A 92 -20.32 12.84 -1.42
C ALA A 92 -20.46 12.20 -2.83
N SER A 93 -19.48 11.45 -3.34
CA SER A 93 -19.60 10.79 -4.66
C SER A 93 -20.16 9.37 -4.53
N LYS A 94 -21.47 9.26 -4.32
CA LYS A 94 -22.26 8.01 -4.21
C LYS A 94 -22.41 7.21 -5.52
N LYS A 95 -21.49 7.34 -6.48
CA LYS A 95 -21.51 6.53 -7.70
C LYS A 95 -20.26 5.67 -7.75
N GLU A 96 -20.48 4.38 -7.48
CA GLU A 96 -19.53 3.27 -7.68
C GLU A 96 -18.28 3.27 -6.80
N THR A 97 -18.41 3.60 -5.52
CA THR A 97 -17.37 3.21 -4.55
C THR A 97 -17.48 1.72 -4.27
N ASN A 98 -16.48 0.94 -4.70
CA ASN A 98 -16.35 -0.47 -4.37
C ASN A 98 -16.54 -0.67 -2.85
N ALA A 99 -17.37 -1.62 -2.43
CA ALA A 99 -17.66 -1.89 -1.02
C ALA A 99 -16.39 -2.10 -0.18
N VAL A 100 -15.30 -2.57 -0.80
CA VAL A 100 -13.98 -2.70 -0.16
C VAL A 100 -13.43 -1.35 0.30
N SER A 101 -13.51 -0.32 -0.56
CA SER A 101 -13.02 1.02 -0.23
C SER A 101 -13.78 1.67 0.93
N GLN A 102 -15.06 1.28 1.12
CA GLN A 102 -15.90 1.75 2.21
C GLN A 102 -15.54 1.20 3.61
N GLY A 103 -14.59 0.27 3.67
CA GLY A 103 -14.04 -0.21 4.95
C GLY A 103 -12.91 0.67 5.47
N TYR A 104 -12.38 1.59 4.65
CA TYR A 104 -11.11 2.25 4.91
C TYR A 104 -11.22 3.74 5.30
N GLU A 105 -12.39 4.37 5.24
CA GLU A 105 -12.54 5.81 5.53
C GLU A 105 -12.20 6.18 6.98
N GLN A 106 -12.37 5.23 7.91
CA GLN A 106 -12.09 5.44 9.33
C GLN A 106 -10.74 4.85 9.77
N SER A 107 -10.04 4.18 8.85
CA SER A 107 -8.74 3.58 9.12
C SER A 107 -7.68 4.67 9.28
N LYS A 108 -6.82 4.54 10.30
CA LYS A 108 -5.76 5.48 10.62
C LYS A 108 -4.44 4.75 10.77
N GLY A 109 -3.35 5.49 10.56
CA GLY A 109 -2.01 4.98 10.80
C GLY A 109 -1.47 4.06 9.69
N PHE A 110 -1.93 4.24 8.45
CA PHE A 110 -1.35 3.54 7.30
C PHE A 110 0.15 3.81 7.24
N VAL A 111 0.93 2.73 7.14
CA VAL A 111 2.39 2.80 7.05
C VAL A 111 2.82 3.59 5.83
N ILE A 112 2.08 3.46 4.72
CA ILE A 112 2.35 4.17 3.47
C ILE A 112 2.42 5.70 3.65
N ASN A 113 1.58 6.27 4.53
CA ASN A 113 1.56 7.71 4.79
C ASN A 113 2.84 8.17 5.50
N TYR A 114 3.39 7.34 6.40
CA TYR A 114 4.66 7.63 7.06
C TYR A 114 5.82 7.66 6.06
N PHE A 115 5.88 6.67 5.18
CA PHE A 115 6.93 6.61 4.15
C PHE A 115 6.80 7.76 3.15
N ASP A 116 5.59 8.12 2.72
CA ASP A 116 5.35 9.28 1.84
C ASP A 116 5.86 10.60 2.43
N GLN A 117 5.59 10.82 3.72
CA GLN A 117 5.82 12.11 4.36
C GLN A 117 7.26 12.28 4.86
N HIS A 118 7.93 11.19 5.20
CA HIS A 118 9.19 11.26 5.96
C HIS A 118 10.36 10.53 5.31
N VAL A 119 10.13 9.58 4.40
CA VAL A 119 11.18 8.70 3.87
C VAL A 119 11.38 8.91 2.38
N LEU A 120 10.29 8.94 1.61
CA LEU A 120 10.35 8.96 0.15
C LEU A 120 10.53 10.39 -0.38
N PRO A 121 11.63 10.67 -1.09
CA PRO A 121 11.84 11.98 -1.71
C PRO A 121 10.81 12.29 -2.80
N ARG A 122 10.29 13.53 -2.81
CA ARG A 122 9.32 13.99 -3.81
C ARG A 122 9.92 14.04 -5.22
N GLN A 123 11.22 14.29 -5.37
CA GLN A 123 11.88 14.29 -6.67
C GLN A 123 11.82 12.93 -7.39
N ASN A 124 11.57 11.84 -6.66
CA ASN A 124 11.44 10.50 -7.20
C ASN A 124 10.01 10.13 -7.62
N SER A 125 9.10 11.09 -7.66
CA SER A 125 7.69 10.89 -8.04
C SER A 125 7.10 9.62 -7.40
N PRO A 126 6.99 9.53 -6.06
CA PRO A 126 6.44 8.35 -5.43
C PRO A 126 4.97 8.15 -5.84
N LEU A 127 4.63 6.94 -6.30
CA LEU A 127 3.26 6.46 -6.45
C LEU A 127 3.00 5.40 -5.40
N LEU A 128 2.00 5.67 -4.57
CA LEU A 128 1.66 4.92 -3.38
C LEU A 128 0.27 4.34 -3.53
N MET A 129 0.15 3.02 -3.46
CA MET A 129 -1.11 2.31 -3.66
C MET A 129 -1.33 1.30 -2.53
N VAL A 130 -2.59 1.07 -2.21
CA VAL A 130 -3.02 -0.05 -1.37
C VAL A 130 -3.71 -1.07 -2.28
N GLN A 131 -3.34 -2.33 -2.16
CA GLN A 131 -4.01 -3.44 -2.83
C GLN A 131 -4.75 -4.26 -1.78
N GLU A 132 -6.06 -4.44 -1.95
CA GLU A 132 -6.83 -5.38 -1.14
C GLU A 132 -7.21 -6.60 -1.98
N PHE A 133 -6.95 -7.81 -1.47
CA PHE A 133 -7.55 -9.03 -2.00
C PHE A 133 -8.66 -9.52 -1.09
N GLY A 134 -9.86 -9.71 -1.64
CA GLY A 134 -10.96 -10.28 -0.88
C GLY A 134 -10.70 -11.74 -0.51
N THR A 135 -11.09 -12.12 0.70
CA THR A 135 -10.87 -13.47 1.25
C THR A 135 -12.19 -14.20 1.51
N VAL A 136 -12.58 -14.37 2.77
CA VAL A 136 -13.87 -14.89 3.19
C VAL A 136 -14.83 -13.72 3.45
N PRO A 137 -16.15 -13.96 3.51
CA PRO A 137 -17.10 -12.90 3.86
C PRO A 137 -16.64 -12.08 5.08
N GLY A 138 -16.77 -10.75 5.02
CA GLY A 138 -16.25 -9.85 6.05
C GLY A 138 -16.77 -10.13 7.47
N THR A 139 -17.98 -10.69 7.60
CA THR A 139 -18.50 -11.17 8.88
C THR A 139 -17.68 -12.31 9.48
N LEU A 140 -17.13 -13.20 8.65
CA LEU A 140 -16.22 -14.26 9.07
C LEU A 140 -14.83 -13.73 9.39
N VAL A 141 -14.34 -12.72 8.66
CA VAL A 141 -13.10 -12.01 8.99
C VAL A 141 -13.23 -11.35 10.37
N GLY A 142 -14.31 -10.60 10.61
CA GLY A 142 -14.60 -9.98 11.90
C GLY A 142 -14.72 -11.01 13.03
N HIS A 143 -15.44 -12.10 12.81
CA HIS A 143 -15.53 -13.19 13.78
C HIS A 143 -14.16 -13.81 14.08
N ALA A 144 -13.32 -14.05 13.06
CA ALA A 144 -11.97 -14.60 13.27
C ALA A 144 -11.11 -13.67 14.14
N LEU A 145 -11.15 -12.36 13.89
CA LEU A 145 -10.44 -11.35 14.70
C LEU A 145 -10.95 -11.31 16.15
N MET A 146 -12.27 -11.38 16.36
CA MET A 146 -12.84 -11.44 17.71
C MET A 146 -12.36 -12.67 18.48
N MET A 147 -12.32 -13.83 17.81
CA MET A 147 -11.86 -15.08 18.40
C MET A 147 -10.35 -15.08 18.67
N GLU A 148 -9.54 -14.49 17.80
CA GLU A 148 -8.11 -14.30 18.02
C GLU A 148 -7.84 -13.38 19.22
N ASN A 149 -8.52 -12.24 19.29
CA ASN A 149 -8.38 -11.33 20.43
C ASN A 149 -8.78 -12.01 21.75
N ALA A 150 -9.88 -12.77 21.76
CA ALA A 150 -10.28 -13.54 22.93
C ALA A 150 -9.22 -14.57 23.36
N ALA A 151 -8.64 -15.29 22.40
CA ALA A 151 -7.56 -16.24 22.66
C ALA A 151 -6.29 -15.54 23.18
N TYR A 152 -5.93 -14.39 22.61
CA TYR A 152 -4.77 -13.59 23.00
C TYR A 152 -4.83 -13.19 24.48
N TRP A 153 -5.98 -12.72 24.95
CA TRP A 153 -6.21 -12.30 26.34
C TRP A 153 -6.52 -13.44 27.30
N SER A 154 -6.67 -14.68 26.83
CA SER A 154 -6.89 -15.84 27.70
C SER A 154 -5.65 -16.11 28.56
N SER A 155 -5.83 -16.11 29.88
CA SER A 155 -4.80 -16.50 30.85
C SER A 155 -4.62 -18.02 30.94
N SER A 156 -5.58 -18.80 30.44
CA SER A 156 -5.56 -20.25 30.48
C SER A 156 -4.77 -20.88 29.33
N TRP A 157 -4.33 -20.09 28.35
CA TRP A 157 -3.64 -20.56 27.15
C TRP A 157 -2.19 -20.11 27.16
N ASN A 158 -1.28 -21.01 26.80
CA ASN A 158 0.11 -20.66 26.54
C ASN A 158 0.29 -20.12 25.11
N ASP A 159 1.45 -19.54 24.83
CA ASP A 159 1.74 -18.89 23.54
C ASP A 159 1.64 -19.86 22.35
N PHE A 160 2.02 -21.12 22.54
CA PHE A 160 1.90 -22.15 21.51
C PHE A 160 0.43 -22.41 21.15
N GLN A 161 -0.44 -22.56 22.16
CA GLN A 161 -1.89 -22.76 21.95
C GLN A 161 -2.53 -21.54 21.27
N LYS A 162 -2.16 -20.33 21.68
CA LYS A 162 -2.62 -19.08 21.04
C LYS A 162 -2.23 -19.03 19.57
N LEU A 163 -0.98 -19.38 19.26
CA LEU A 163 -0.47 -19.42 17.90
C LEU A 163 -1.17 -20.47 17.03
N GLU A 164 -1.33 -21.70 17.53
CA GLU A 164 -2.02 -22.76 16.80
C GLU A 164 -3.49 -22.42 16.53
N TRP A 165 -4.15 -21.78 17.48
CA TRP A 165 -5.51 -21.28 17.28
C TRP A 165 -5.57 -20.18 16.21
N ALA A 166 -4.70 -19.17 16.28
CA ALA A 166 -4.64 -18.09 15.31
C ALA A 166 -4.43 -18.61 13.88
N LYS A 167 -3.59 -19.65 13.69
CA LYS A 167 -3.42 -20.33 12.39
C LYS A 167 -4.73 -20.93 11.86
N GLN A 168 -5.55 -21.47 12.76
CA GLN A 168 -6.81 -22.14 12.41
C GLN A 168 -7.99 -21.17 12.26
N THR A 169 -7.91 -19.96 12.82
CA THR A 169 -8.94 -18.93 12.72
C THR A 169 -8.49 -17.81 11.76
N THR A 170 -7.78 -16.80 12.25
CA THR A 170 -7.34 -15.62 11.51
C THR A 170 -6.53 -16.00 10.29
N GLY A 171 -5.62 -16.98 10.43
CA GLY A 171 -4.82 -17.50 9.33
C GLY A 171 -5.68 -18.02 8.18
N ARG A 172 -6.80 -18.70 8.46
CA ARG A 172 -7.69 -19.20 7.41
C ARG A 172 -8.60 -18.11 6.84
N ALA A 173 -8.94 -17.10 7.64
CA ALA A 173 -9.75 -15.98 7.19
C ALA A 173 -8.98 -15.03 6.27
N PHE A 174 -7.71 -14.74 6.57
CA PHE A 174 -6.85 -13.85 5.78
C PHE A 174 -6.06 -14.58 4.69
N TYR A 175 -5.82 -15.89 4.85
CA TYR A 175 -5.15 -16.72 3.86
C TYR A 175 -5.96 -17.99 3.55
N PRO A 176 -7.06 -17.85 2.77
CA PRO A 176 -7.84 -18.99 2.30
C PRO A 176 -6.95 -20.05 1.63
N GLN A 177 -7.19 -21.31 1.97
CA GLN A 177 -6.43 -22.44 1.40
C GLN A 177 -6.92 -22.86 0.00
N SER A 178 -7.70 -22.02 -0.68
CA SER A 178 -8.19 -22.28 -2.04
C SER A 178 -7.05 -22.14 -3.06
N PRO A 179 -6.80 -23.17 -3.88
CA PRO A 179 -5.84 -23.09 -4.98
C PRO A 179 -6.18 -21.97 -5.99
N GLU A 180 -7.46 -21.74 -6.25
CA GLU A 180 -7.97 -20.72 -7.17
C GLU A 180 -7.65 -19.32 -6.64
N TRP A 181 -7.94 -19.07 -5.37
CA TRP A 181 -7.62 -17.79 -4.70
C TRP A 181 -6.11 -17.51 -4.71
N ARG A 182 -5.29 -18.50 -4.37
CA ARG A 182 -3.82 -18.37 -4.42
C ARG A 182 -3.31 -18.08 -5.82
N ARG A 183 -3.87 -18.76 -6.82
CA ARG A 183 -3.51 -18.53 -8.23
C ARG A 183 -3.89 -17.10 -8.66
N ALA A 184 -5.07 -16.62 -8.27
CA ALA A 184 -5.51 -15.26 -8.57
C ALA A 184 -4.54 -14.22 -7.98
N ILE A 185 -4.18 -14.37 -6.69
CA ILE A 185 -3.22 -13.47 -6.03
C ILE A 185 -1.85 -13.51 -6.69
N LEU A 186 -1.30 -14.69 -6.95
CA LEU A 186 0.03 -14.79 -7.57
C LEU A 186 0.03 -14.19 -8.98
N THR A 187 -1.00 -14.48 -9.77
CA THR A 187 -1.13 -13.95 -11.13
C THR A 187 -1.19 -12.43 -11.09
N ARG A 188 -2.07 -11.87 -10.26
CA ARG A 188 -2.23 -10.42 -10.14
C ARG A 188 -1.00 -9.74 -9.55
N GLY A 189 -0.40 -10.31 -8.51
CA GLY A 189 0.82 -9.78 -7.89
C GLY A 189 1.98 -9.70 -8.87
N LEU A 190 2.15 -10.73 -9.72
CA LEU A 190 3.16 -10.69 -10.80
C LEU A 190 2.84 -9.60 -11.83
N THR A 191 1.59 -9.46 -12.25
CA THR A 191 1.16 -8.37 -13.14
C THR A 191 1.52 -7.00 -12.55
N LEU A 192 1.17 -6.75 -11.29
CA LEU A 192 1.45 -5.49 -10.63
C LEU A 192 2.95 -5.24 -10.44
N LEU A 193 3.73 -6.28 -10.14
CA LEU A 193 5.18 -6.17 -10.06
C LEU A 193 5.78 -5.71 -11.39
N PHE A 194 5.35 -6.30 -12.51
CA PHE A 194 5.84 -5.89 -13.83
C PHE A 194 5.38 -4.47 -14.22
N GLN A 195 4.16 -4.09 -13.87
CA GLN A 195 3.67 -2.72 -14.05
C GLN A 195 4.49 -1.71 -13.22
N ALA A 196 4.79 -2.04 -11.96
CA ALA A 196 5.63 -1.22 -11.09
C ALA A 196 7.05 -1.08 -11.62
N LEU A 197 7.67 -2.17 -12.08
CA LEU A 197 9.00 -2.14 -12.71
C LEU A 197 9.01 -1.29 -13.98
N SER A 198 7.99 -1.44 -14.84
CA SER A 198 7.86 -0.63 -16.06
C SER A 198 7.74 0.86 -15.76
N ARG A 199 7.04 1.23 -14.68
CA ARG A 199 6.96 2.62 -14.22
C ARG A 199 8.29 3.09 -13.66
N SER A 200 8.92 2.30 -12.80
CA SER A 200 10.17 2.64 -12.12
C SER A 200 11.37 2.72 -13.07
N SER A 201 11.32 2.06 -14.24
CA SER A 201 12.32 2.21 -15.29
C SER A 201 12.25 3.56 -16.03
N GLN A 202 11.20 4.35 -15.82
CA GLN A 202 11.14 5.70 -16.38
C GLN A 202 11.96 6.65 -15.52
N THR A 203 12.78 7.47 -16.17
CA THR A 203 13.47 8.58 -15.51
C THR A 203 12.43 9.49 -14.87
N ALA A 204 12.68 9.90 -13.63
CA ALA A 204 11.75 10.78 -12.94
C ALA A 204 11.52 12.05 -13.76
N ILE A 205 10.24 12.41 -13.95
CA ILE A 205 9.86 13.61 -14.70
C ILE A 205 10.51 14.81 -13.99
N PRO A 206 11.34 15.62 -14.66
CA PRO A 206 11.93 16.78 -14.03
C PRO A 206 10.81 17.68 -13.51
N THR A 207 10.78 17.90 -12.20
CA THR A 207 9.89 18.87 -11.56
C THR A 207 10.14 20.22 -12.21
N SER A 208 9.15 20.70 -12.98
CA SER A 208 9.21 22.00 -13.63
C SER A 208 9.55 23.06 -12.59
N THR A 209 10.71 23.69 -12.74
CA THR A 209 11.14 24.81 -11.92
C THR A 209 10.07 25.90 -11.94
N SER A 210 9.54 26.19 -10.75
CA SER A 210 8.79 27.41 -10.46
C SER A 210 9.59 28.58 -11.00
N THR A 211 9.16 29.13 -12.14
CA THR A 211 9.69 30.38 -12.67
C THR A 211 9.15 31.48 -11.75
N THR A 212 9.90 31.83 -10.72
CA THR A 212 9.70 33.09 -10.02
C THR A 212 10.01 34.21 -11.01
N ALA A 213 8.96 34.72 -11.64
CA ALA A 213 9.01 35.99 -12.35
C ALA A 213 9.29 37.08 -11.30
N SER A 214 10.54 37.57 -11.29
CA SER A 214 10.89 38.84 -10.67
C SER A 214 10.22 39.96 -11.46
N ALA A 215 9.34 40.71 -10.81
CA ALA A 215 8.92 42.04 -11.21
C ALA A 215 9.60 43.06 -10.31
#